data_AF-A0A967LJQ2-F1
#
_entry.id   AF-A0A967LJQ2-F1
#
_cell.length_a   1.000
_cell.length_b   1.000
_cell.length_c   1.000
_cell.angle_alpha   90.00
_cell.angle_beta   90.00
_cell.angle_gamma   90.00
#
_symmetry.space_group_name_H-M   'P 1'
#
loop_
_entity.id
_entity.type
_entity.pdbx_description
1 polymer ?
#
loop_
_entity_poly.entity_id
_entity_poly.type
_entity_poly.pdbx_seq_one_letter_code
_entity_poly.pdbx_strand_id
1 'polypeptide(L)' 'MNLAVAVRALELLPPERRPDRRALIEGVGGVVWPGRLQSETVDGVRWIFDVAHNAAGVQSLVAALPDLRAARPRVAL' A
#
# COMPACT_ATOMS: atom_id res chain seq x y z
N MET A 1 2.60 -8.94 1.40
CA MET A 1 3.77 -9.57 0.73
C MET A 1 4.91 -8.59 0.48
N ASN A 2 4.67 -7.42 -0.14
CA ASN A 2 5.71 -6.45 -0.51
C ASN A 2 6.62 -6.01 0.65
N LEU A 3 6.05 -5.72 1.82
CA LEU A 3 6.82 -5.33 3.00
C LEU A 3 7.85 -6.39 3.41
N ALA A 4 7.43 -7.66 3.50
CA ALA A 4 8.33 -8.74 3.92
C ALA A 4 9.51 -8.92 2.97
N VAL A 5 9.28 -8.80 1.65
CA VAL A 5 10.34 -8.83 0.63
C VAL A 5 11.30 -7.66 0.79
N ALA A 6 10.77 -6.44 1.00
CA ALA A 6 11.60 -5.25 1.22
C ALA A 6 12.46 -5.37 2.47
N VAL A 7 11.88 -5.81 3.60
CA VAL A 7 12.62 -6.06 4.85
C VAL A 7 13.70 -7.11 4.63
N ARG A 8 13.36 -8.23 3.95
CA ARG A 8 14.34 -9.28 3.65
C ARG A 8 15.48 -8.77 2.76
N ALA A 9 15.20 -7.89 1.80
CA ALA A 9 16.23 -7.29 0.96
C ALA A 9 17.20 -6.41 1.79
N LEU A 10 16.71 -5.68 2.79
CA LEU A 10 17.54 -4.89 3.70
C LEU A 10 18.47 -5.76 4.55
N GLU A 11 18.03 -6.95 4.95
CA GLU A 11 18.85 -7.92 5.70
C GLU A 11 20.06 -8.44 4.90
N LEU A 12 20.02 -8.36 3.57
CA LEU A 12 21.11 -8.78 2.69
C LEU A 12 22.20 -7.71 2.52
N LEU A 13 21.99 -6.47 3.00
CA LEU A 13 23.01 -5.42 2.93
C LEU A 13 24.24 -5.77 3.78
N PRO A 14 25.41 -5.16 3.52
CA PRO A 14 26.55 -5.23 4.44
C PRO A 14 26.15 -4.72 5.84
N PRO A 15 26.73 -5.26 6.94
CA PRO A 15 26.35 -4.88 8.31
C PRO A 15 26.31 -3.36 8.55
N GLU A 16 27.25 -2.63 7.96
CA GLU A 16 27.42 -1.18 8.10
C GLU A 16 26.32 -0.35 7.43
N ARG A 17 25.50 -0.99 6.58
CA ARG A 17 24.38 -0.38 5.86
C ARG A 17 23.02 -0.95 6.25
N ARG A 18 22.98 -1.92 7.16
CA ARG A 18 21.71 -2.49 7.64
C ARG A 18 21.04 -1.49 8.59
N PRO A 19 19.77 -1.13 8.35
CA PRO A 19 19.05 -0.30 9.30
C PRO A 19 18.84 -1.08 10.60
N ASP A 20 18.88 -0.38 11.72
CA ASP A 20 18.41 -0.94 12.98
C ASP A 20 16.89 -1.11 12.98
N ARG A 21 16.36 -1.78 14.01
CA ARG A 21 14.92 -2.03 14.14
C ARG A 21 14.09 -0.75 14.19
N ARG A 22 14.61 0.31 14.80
CA ARG A 22 13.89 1.59 14.94
C ARG A 22 13.75 2.26 13.59
N ALA A 23 14.85 2.37 12.85
CA ALA A 23 14.88 2.89 11.48
C ALA A 23 13.98 2.07 10.54
N LEU A 24 13.91 0.74 10.72
CA LEU A 24 13.00 -0.11 9.95
C LEU A 24 11.52 0.25 10.22
N ILE A 25 11.12 0.36 11.49
CA ILE A 25 9.74 0.69 11.87
C ILE A 25 9.36 2.09 11.39
N GLU A 26 10.23 3.07 11.62
CA GLU A 26 10.03 4.45 11.17
C GLU A 26 9.92 4.52 9.64
N GLY A 27 10.84 3.88 8.92
CA GLY A 27 10.85 3.85 7.45
C GLY A 27 9.62 3.17 6.86
N VAL A 28 9.20 2.04 7.43
CA VAL A 28 7.98 1.32 6.99
C VAL A 28 6.72 2.12 7.30
N GLY A 29 6.64 2.71 8.50
CA GLY A 29 5.51 3.53 8.92
C GLY A 29 5.35 4.81 8.09
N GLY A 30 6.46 5.32 7.53
CA GLY A 30 6.48 6.49 6.65
C GLY A 30 6.22 6.20 5.17
N VAL A 31 5.94 4.96 4.77
CA VAL A 31 5.70 4.63 3.36
C VAL A 31 4.45 5.32 2.84
N VAL A 32 4.63 6.17 1.84
CA VAL A 32 3.55 6.73 1.02
C VAL A 32 3.62 6.07 -0.35
N TRP A 33 2.51 5.48 -0.80
CA TRP A 33 2.45 4.79 -2.09
C TRP A 33 1.32 5.36 -2.96
N PRO A 34 1.61 6.40 -3.76
CA PRO A 34 0.62 6.98 -4.66
C PRO A 34 0.06 5.93 -5.63
N GLY A 35 -1.26 5.93 -5.79
CA GLY A 35 -2.00 5.05 -6.68
C GLY A 35 -2.00 3.58 -6.26
N ARG A 36 -1.76 3.24 -4.98
CA ARG A 36 -1.95 1.88 -4.45
C ARG A 36 -2.87 1.92 -3.25
N LEU A 37 -4.13 1.54 -3.45
CA LEU A 37 -5.20 1.67 -2.46
C LEU A 37 -5.22 3.05 -1.79
N GLN A 38 -4.87 4.09 -2.54
CA GLN A 38 -4.76 5.46 -2.03
C GLN A 38 -6.17 5.98 -1.78
N SER A 39 -6.48 6.31 -0.53
CA SER A 39 -7.78 6.86 -0.14
C SER A 39 -7.68 8.37 0.03
N GLU A 40 -8.52 9.11 -0.67
CA GLU A 40 -8.65 10.55 -0.53
C GLU A 40 -10.10 10.94 -0.29
N THR A 41 -10.33 12.11 0.30
CA THR A 41 -11.66 12.70 0.40
C THR A 41 -11.66 13.98 -0.43
N VAL A 42 -12.44 13.98 -1.49
CA VAL A 42 -12.59 15.09 -2.43
C VAL A 42 -14.07 15.45 -2.45
N ASP A 43 -14.39 16.71 -2.14
CA ASP A 43 -15.77 17.21 -2.06
C ASP A 43 -16.70 16.36 -1.18
N GLY A 44 -16.17 15.85 -0.06
CA GLY A 44 -16.91 15.01 0.89
C GLY A 44 -17.11 13.55 0.44
N VAL A 45 -16.61 13.18 -0.74
CA VAL A 45 -16.67 11.81 -1.28
C VAL A 45 -15.32 11.13 -1.11
N ARG A 46 -15.34 9.87 -0.65
CA ARG A 46 -14.12 9.04 -0.59
C ARG A 46 -13.79 8.50 -1.97
N TRP A 47 -12.62 8.84 -2.48
CA TRP A 47 -12.02 8.29 -3.69
C TRP A 47 -10.96 7.26 -3.32
N ILE A 48 -10.91 6.16 -4.09
CA ILE A 48 -9.86 5.14 -3.98
C ILE A 48 -9.13 5.10 -5.32
N PHE A 49 -7.87 5.50 -5.34
CA PHE A 49 -7.01 5.47 -6.51
C PHE A 49 -6.13 4.22 -6.48
N ASP A 50 -6.22 3.40 -7.54
CA ASP A 50 -5.33 2.24 -7.73
C ASP A 50 -4.89 2.11 -9.19
N VAL A 51 -3.59 1.91 -9.42
CA VAL A 51 -2.99 1.72 -10.77
C VAL A 51 -3.12 0.28 -11.30
N ALA A 52 -4.02 -0.51 -10.71
CA ALA A 52 -4.38 -1.84 -11.21
C ALA A 52 -4.82 -1.76 -12.68
N HIS A 53 -4.01 -2.36 -13.55
CA HIS A 53 -4.25 -2.41 -15.01
C HIS A 53 -4.23 -3.86 -15.54
N ASN A 54 -4.15 -4.84 -14.65
CA ASN A 54 -4.12 -6.26 -14.98
C ASN A 54 -5.01 -7.06 -14.02
N ALA A 55 -5.30 -8.30 -14.39
CA ALA A 55 -6.22 -9.16 -13.62
C ALA A 55 -5.78 -9.35 -12.16
N ALA A 56 -4.50 -9.59 -11.90
CA ALA A 56 -3.98 -9.79 -10.55
C ALA A 56 -4.11 -8.52 -9.68
N GLY A 57 -3.84 -7.36 -10.26
CA GLY A 57 -3.99 -6.06 -9.60
C GLY A 57 -5.44 -5.76 -9.27
N VAL A 58 -6.35 -5.97 -10.22
CA VAL A 58 -7.79 -5.76 -10.01
C VAL A 58 -8.34 -6.71 -8.95
N GLN A 59 -7.94 -7.98 -8.96
CA GLN A 59 -8.32 -8.95 -7.93
C GLN A 59 -7.84 -8.51 -6.54
N SER A 60 -6.60 -8.03 -6.44
CA SER A 60 -6.05 -7.50 -5.19
C SER A 60 -6.83 -6.27 -4.70
N LEU A 61 -7.18 -5.36 -5.60
CA LEU A 61 -8.01 -4.18 -5.29
C LEU A 61 -9.37 -4.61 -4.75
N VAL A 62 -10.09 -5.48 -5.47
CA VAL A 62 -11.43 -5.95 -5.08
C VAL A 62 -11.39 -6.65 -3.71
N ALA A 63 -10.36 -7.46 -3.45
CA ALA A 63 -10.17 -8.14 -2.18
C ALA A 63 -9.92 -7.18 -1.01
N ALA A 64 -9.30 -6.02 -1.25
CA ALA A 64 -9.00 -5.02 -0.22
C ALA A 64 -10.18 -4.06 0.08
N LEU A 65 -11.17 -3.94 -0.82
CA LEU A 65 -12.30 -3.02 -0.64
C LEU A 65 -13.09 -3.15 0.68
N PRO A 66 -13.30 -4.36 1.25
CA PRO A 66 -13.95 -4.50 2.56
C PRO A 66 -13.18 -3.82 3.69
N ASP A 67 -11.85 -3.95 3.71
CA ASP A 67 -10.98 -3.41 4.76
C ASP A 67 -10.89 -1.88 4.69
N LEU A 68 -10.99 -1.33 3.48
CA LEU A 68 -11.08 0.12 3.24
C LEU A 68 -12.40 0.74 3.71
N ARG A 69 -13.37 -0.08 4.17
CA ARG A 69 -14.72 0.34 4.57
C ARG A 69 -15.38 1.26 3.53
N ALA A 70 -15.13 0.98 2.25
CA ALA A 70 -15.70 1.76 1.17
C ALA A 70 -17.23 1.68 1.21
N ALA A 71 -17.87 2.83 1.36
CA ALA A 71 -19.33 2.97 1.39
C ALA A 71 -19.94 2.39 0.10
N ARG A 72 -21.21 1.97 0.21
CA ARG A 72 -22.00 1.53 -0.95
C ARG A 72 -22.99 2.65 -1.35
N PRO A 73 -23.35 2.80 -2.64
CA PRO A 73 -22.85 2.04 -3.79
C PRO A 73 -21.39 2.38 -4.13
N ARG A 74 -20.71 1.46 -4.81
CA ARG A 74 -19.34 1.64 -5.30
C ARG A 74 -19.40 1.84 -6.81
N VAL A 75 -18.70 2.86 -7.30
CA VAL A 75 -18.60 3.16 -8.73
C VAL A 75 -17.13 3.04 -9.12
N ALA A 76 -16.86 2.34 -10.22
CA ALA A 76 -15.54 2.25 -10.82
C ALA A 76 -15.60 2.91 -12.20
N LEU A 77 -14.54 3.63 -12.56
CA LEU A 77 -14.37 4.34 -13.82
C LEU A 77 -13.33 3.64 -14.70
#